data_AF-A0A501WMR5-F1
#
_entry.id   AF-A0A501WMR5-F1
#
_cell.length_a   1.000
_cell.length_b   1.000
_cell.length_c   1.000
_cell.angle_alpha   90.00
_cell.angle_beta   90.00
_cell.angle_gamma   90.00
#
_symmetry.space_group_name_H-M   'P 1'
#
loop_
_entity.id
_entity.type
_entity.pdbx_description
1 polymer ?
#
loop_
_entity_poly.entity_id
_entity_poly.type
_entity_poly.pdbx_seq_one_letter_code
_entity_poly.pdbx_strand_id
1 'polypeptide(L)'
;MNSIPSWTSCFTIRPTATRRRGSATCRTSVRGCRRARAIRTSTCWRMSMRINEAGLSRRAIMRGAAGLGLALALVGPARADAAASAQQLVVSLSGELTKLVNSGQSTNQVISSFQTIIMRYADMSAVSASVLGPTWRSASSAQKQAFVPAFTGYFARRYGKTFSDYKNATIQVQGAQDAGRAGVLVSSVVKRPGQEDIRVGWQIASGSGSPKVVNLIIEGVSALASERAEVAAMLDAQGGDLDRLIAQMKSS
;
A
#
# COMPACT_ATOMS: atom_id res chain seq x y z
N MET A 1 -39.44 23.68 -4.38
CA MET A 1 -40.62 22.81 -4.16
C MET A 1 -40.58 21.74 -5.24
N ASN A 2 -40.53 20.41 -5.06
CA ASN A 2 -40.51 19.48 -3.92
C ASN A 2 -39.82 18.18 -4.41
N SER A 3 -39.19 17.28 -3.64
CA SER A 3 -38.74 17.25 -2.24
C SER A 3 -37.69 16.12 -2.06
N ILE A 4 -36.96 16.09 -0.93
CA ILE A 4 -35.92 15.08 -0.61
C ILE A 4 -36.54 13.82 0.04
N PRO A 5 -36.10 12.60 -0.31
CA PRO A 5 -36.30 11.40 0.53
C PRO A 5 -35.07 11.11 1.41
N SER A 6 -35.29 11.12 2.73
CA SER A 6 -34.29 10.82 3.76
C SER A 6 -33.99 9.33 3.88
N TRP A 7 -32.71 8.95 3.90
CA TRP A 7 -32.27 7.60 4.27
C TRP A 7 -32.13 7.49 5.79
N THR A 8 -33.20 7.03 6.47
CA THR A 8 -33.16 6.75 7.91
C THR A 8 -33.93 5.46 8.21
N SER A 9 -33.20 4.35 8.33
CA SER A 9 -33.75 3.08 8.83
C SER A 9 -32.75 2.44 9.79
N CYS A 10 -33.06 2.49 11.08
CA CYS A 10 -32.26 1.88 12.14
C CYS A 10 -32.28 0.35 12.01
N PHE A 11 -31.13 -0.27 11.78
CA PHE A 11 -30.99 -1.73 11.91
C PHE A 11 -30.63 -2.08 13.36
N THR A 12 -31.65 -2.33 14.19
CA THR A 12 -31.46 -2.72 15.60
C THR A 12 -30.88 -4.13 15.72
N ILE A 13 -29.67 -4.22 16.26
CA ILE A 13 -28.98 -5.49 16.54
C ILE A 13 -29.68 -6.22 17.70
N ARG A 14 -30.18 -7.44 17.44
CA ARG A 14 -30.64 -8.38 18.48
C ARG A 14 -29.58 -9.48 18.70
N PRO A 15 -28.85 -9.50 19.83
CA PRO A 15 -27.99 -10.62 20.19
C PRO A 15 -28.80 -11.71 20.93
N THR A 16 -29.03 -12.85 20.30
CA THR A 16 -29.73 -13.99 20.91
C THR A 16 -28.77 -14.79 21.81
N ALA A 17 -28.75 -14.49 23.12
CA ALA A 17 -27.85 -15.13 24.08
C ALA A 17 -28.37 -16.50 24.58
N THR A 18 -28.02 -17.60 23.91
CA THR A 18 -28.31 -18.97 24.38
C THR A 18 -27.32 -19.45 25.45
N ARG A 19 -27.69 -19.26 26.71
CA ARG A 19 -26.93 -19.66 27.91
C ARG A 19 -27.00 -21.18 28.15
N ARG A 20 -26.00 -21.95 27.72
CA ARG A 20 -25.83 -23.34 28.19
C ARG A 20 -25.10 -23.39 29.54
N ARG A 21 -25.75 -23.99 30.56
CA ARG A 21 -25.09 -24.42 31.80
C ARG A 21 -24.29 -25.70 31.51
N GLY A 22 -23.04 -25.73 31.95
CA GLY A 22 -22.20 -26.93 31.96
C GLY A 22 -21.38 -26.97 33.25
N SER A 23 -21.87 -27.69 34.26
CA SER A 23 -21.19 -27.87 35.54
C SER A 23 -20.33 -29.14 35.51
N ALA A 24 -19.00 -29.00 35.64
CA ALA A 24 -18.09 -30.13 35.80
C ALA A 24 -16.96 -29.81 36.78
N THR A 25 -17.18 -30.20 38.03
CA THR A 25 -16.19 -30.69 39.01
C THR A 25 -14.77 -30.10 38.99
N CYS A 26 -14.47 -29.30 40.02
CA CYS A 26 -13.11 -29.10 40.49
C CYS A 26 -12.52 -30.45 40.97
N ARG A 27 -11.30 -30.81 40.53
CA ARG A 27 -10.52 -31.91 41.12
C ARG A 27 -9.18 -31.36 41.59
N THR A 28 -9.06 -31.17 42.90
CA THR A 28 -7.80 -30.89 43.59
C THR A 28 -6.82 -32.05 43.43
N SER A 29 -5.58 -31.75 43.04
CA SER A 29 -4.45 -32.68 43.16
C SER A 29 -3.25 -31.91 43.71
N VAL A 30 -2.92 -32.18 44.97
CA VAL A 30 -1.75 -31.63 45.67
C VAL A 30 -0.60 -32.63 45.55
N ARG A 31 0.56 -32.19 45.05
CA ARG A 31 1.93 -32.65 45.37
C ARG A 31 2.93 -31.95 44.45
N GLY A 32 3.99 -31.34 45.00
CA GLY A 32 5.04 -30.77 44.13
C GLY A 32 5.99 -29.72 44.69
N CYS A 33 6.08 -29.48 46.00
CA CYS A 33 7.16 -28.62 46.52
C CYS A 33 8.55 -29.23 46.25
N ARG A 34 9.36 -28.56 45.43
CA ARG A 34 10.82 -28.58 45.57
C ARG A 34 11.36 -27.16 45.63
N ARG A 35 12.14 -26.90 46.67
CA ARG A 35 12.78 -25.61 46.98
C ARG A 35 14.12 -25.46 46.23
N ALA A 36 14.60 -24.23 46.25
CA ALA A 36 15.97 -23.79 45.93
C ALA A 36 16.30 -23.76 44.42
N ARG A 37 17.15 -22.85 43.94
CA ARG A 37 18.11 -22.02 44.69
C ARG A 37 18.28 -20.64 44.02
N ALA A 38 18.21 -19.56 44.80
CA ALA A 38 18.60 -18.24 44.29
C ALA A 38 20.13 -18.19 44.16
N ILE A 39 20.64 -18.02 42.94
CA ILE A 39 22.07 -17.77 42.71
C ILE A 39 22.28 -16.27 42.61
N ARG A 40 22.70 -15.70 43.73
CA ARG A 40 23.11 -14.30 43.87
C ARG A 40 24.61 -14.21 43.62
N THR A 41 25.02 -13.91 42.39
CA THR A 41 26.42 -13.60 42.05
C THR A 41 26.52 -12.22 41.44
N SER A 42 26.65 -11.23 42.32
CA SER A 42 27.02 -9.86 41.99
C SER A 42 28.49 -9.79 41.61
N THR A 43 28.81 -10.05 40.34
CA THR A 43 30.17 -9.85 39.83
C THR A 43 30.35 -8.40 39.41
N CYS A 44 30.72 -7.54 40.38
CA CYS A 44 31.22 -6.20 40.08
C CYS A 44 32.44 -6.30 39.17
N TRP A 45 32.28 -5.96 37.89
CA TRP A 45 33.40 -5.73 36.99
C TRP A 45 34.16 -4.49 37.47
N ARG A 46 35.20 -4.71 38.28
CA ARG A 46 36.16 -3.68 38.69
C ARG A 46 36.94 -3.24 37.45
N MET A 47 36.47 -2.15 36.85
CA MET A 47 37.07 -1.47 35.70
C MET A 47 38.50 -1.00 36.03
N SER A 48 39.50 -1.86 35.85
CA SER A 48 40.92 -1.46 35.90
C SER A 48 41.33 -0.78 34.60
N MET A 49 40.85 0.44 34.40
CA MET A 49 41.41 1.36 33.41
C MET A 49 42.83 1.74 33.83
N ARG A 50 43.84 1.09 33.24
CA ARG A 50 45.21 1.64 33.22
C ARG A 50 45.22 2.83 32.29
N ILE A 51 45.10 4.03 32.86
CA ILE A 51 45.31 5.28 32.12
C ILE A 51 46.82 5.41 31.90
N ASN A 52 47.29 5.13 30.69
CA ASN A 52 48.65 5.50 30.30
C ASN A 52 48.69 7.02 30.11
N GLU A 53 49.51 7.71 30.91
CA GLU A 53 49.69 9.16 30.78
C GLU A 53 50.52 9.51 29.54
N ALA A 54 49.86 9.59 28.39
CA ALA A 54 50.42 10.19 27.20
C ALA A 54 50.50 11.71 27.40
N GLY A 55 51.68 12.22 27.73
CA GLY A 55 51.94 13.65 27.94
C GLY A 55 51.69 14.49 26.69
N LEU A 56 50.45 14.97 26.53
CA LEU A 56 50.05 15.87 25.44
C LEU A 56 50.66 17.25 25.65
N SER A 57 51.80 17.48 24.98
CA SER A 57 52.45 18.79 24.91
C SER A 57 51.47 19.87 24.45
N ARG A 58 51.40 20.98 25.21
CA ARG A 58 50.53 22.15 24.92
C ARG A 58 50.74 22.76 23.51
N ARG A 59 51.83 22.40 22.81
CA ARG A 59 52.11 22.83 21.43
C ARG A 59 51.44 21.97 20.34
N ALA A 60 50.92 20.78 20.66
CA ALA A 60 50.22 19.92 19.69
C ALA A 60 48.79 20.41 19.38
N ILE A 61 48.15 21.10 20.33
CA ILE A 61 46.74 21.52 20.21
C ILE A 61 46.58 22.67 19.19
N MET A 62 47.58 23.54 19.04
CA MET A 62 47.60 24.67 18.09
C MET A 62 48.07 24.30 16.66
N ARG A 63 47.97 23.03 16.27
CA ARG A 63 48.08 22.58 14.86
C ARG A 63 46.97 21.63 14.39
N GLY A 64 46.10 21.17 15.30
CA GLY A 64 44.96 20.30 14.97
C GLY A 64 43.66 21.03 14.63
N ALA A 65 43.60 22.35 14.81
CA ALA A 65 42.36 23.14 14.69
C ALA A 65 41.94 23.51 13.24
N ALA A 66 42.79 23.24 12.24
CA ALA A 66 42.53 23.60 10.84
C ALA A 66 41.90 22.48 9.99
N GLY A 67 41.71 21.27 10.56
CA GLY A 67 41.33 20.07 9.79
C GLY A 67 39.92 19.52 10.03
N LEU A 68 39.16 20.03 11.01
CA LEU A 68 37.89 19.42 11.47
C LEU A 68 36.63 20.25 11.16
N GLY A 69 36.72 21.27 10.32
CA GLY A 69 35.60 22.19 10.03
C GLY A 69 34.66 21.79 8.88
N LEU A 70 34.98 20.76 8.08
CA LEU A 70 34.38 20.56 6.76
C LEU A 70 33.89 19.11 6.49
N ALA A 71 33.13 18.52 7.42
CA ALA A 71 32.66 17.13 7.29
C ALA A 71 31.18 16.86 7.69
N LEU A 72 30.39 17.89 8.04
CA LEU A 72 29.04 17.72 8.62
C LEU A 72 27.86 18.19 7.73
N ALA A 73 28.10 18.60 6.48
CA ALA A 73 27.08 19.25 5.65
C ALA A 73 26.39 18.37 4.58
N LEU A 74 26.77 17.09 4.42
CA LEU A 74 26.33 16.25 3.28
C LEU A 74 25.19 15.26 3.58
N VAL A 75 24.49 15.38 4.71
CA VAL A 75 23.40 14.45 5.09
C VAL A 75 22.03 15.13 4.99
N GLY A 76 21.54 15.29 3.76
CA GLY A 76 20.13 15.60 3.47
C GLY A 76 19.89 15.99 2.01
N PRO A 77 18.64 15.93 1.48
CA PRO A 77 17.47 15.20 1.97
C PRO A 77 16.99 14.19 0.89
N ALA A 78 17.39 12.92 0.99
CA ALA A 78 17.04 11.86 0.02
C ALA A 78 15.52 11.58 -0.15
N ARG A 79 14.65 12.25 0.63
CA ARG A 79 13.19 12.14 0.53
C ARG A 79 12.53 13.23 -0.34
N ALA A 80 13.18 14.35 -0.59
CA ALA A 80 12.63 15.39 -1.48
C ALA A 80 12.53 14.88 -2.94
N ASP A 81 13.53 14.13 -3.37
CA ASP A 81 13.60 13.50 -4.70
C ASP A 81 12.52 12.41 -4.91
N ALA A 82 12.20 11.64 -3.86
CA ALA A 82 11.13 10.64 -3.90
C ALA A 82 9.75 11.27 -4.16
N ALA A 83 9.46 12.44 -3.59
CA ALA A 83 8.21 13.15 -3.83
C ALA A 83 8.16 13.75 -5.26
N ALA A 84 9.24 14.35 -5.73
CA ALA A 84 9.34 14.93 -7.07
C ALA A 84 9.21 13.86 -8.17
N SER A 85 9.93 12.75 -8.05
CA SER A 85 9.88 11.63 -9.00
C SER A 85 8.51 10.93 -9.02
N ALA A 86 7.86 10.77 -7.87
CA ALA A 86 6.49 10.28 -7.78
C ALA A 86 5.49 11.22 -8.46
N GLN A 87 5.61 12.54 -8.24
CA GLN A 87 4.78 13.54 -8.91
C GLN A 87 4.97 13.48 -10.44
N GLN A 88 6.22 13.42 -10.91
CA GLN A 88 6.52 13.35 -12.34
C GLN A 88 5.97 12.07 -12.98
N LEU A 89 6.01 10.93 -12.29
CA LEU A 89 5.37 9.69 -12.74
C LEU A 89 3.87 9.90 -12.98
N VAL A 90 3.17 10.53 -12.01
CA VAL A 90 1.74 10.76 -12.10
C VAL A 90 1.40 11.79 -13.17
N VAL A 91 2.24 12.80 -13.41
CA VAL A 91 2.09 13.74 -14.54
C VAL A 91 2.19 12.99 -15.89
N SER A 92 3.20 12.13 -16.07
CA SER A 92 3.35 11.33 -17.31
C SER A 92 2.17 10.37 -17.52
N LEU A 93 1.77 9.65 -16.47
CA LEU A 93 0.60 8.76 -16.48
C LEU A 93 -0.69 9.52 -16.82
N SER A 94 -0.91 10.67 -16.17
CA SER A 94 -2.08 11.54 -16.41
C SER A 94 -2.13 12.03 -17.85
N GLY A 95 -0.97 12.36 -18.44
CA GLY A 95 -0.85 12.73 -19.85
C GLY A 95 -1.19 11.57 -20.81
N GLU A 96 -0.71 10.35 -20.54
CA GLU A 96 -1.07 9.17 -21.35
C GLU A 96 -2.56 8.81 -21.22
N LEU A 97 -3.14 8.87 -20.01
CA LEU A 97 -4.57 8.64 -19.79
C LEU A 97 -5.45 9.70 -20.47
N THR A 98 -5.08 10.98 -20.37
CA THR A 98 -5.81 12.08 -21.03
C THR A 98 -5.75 11.95 -22.55
N LYS A 99 -4.62 11.52 -23.12
CA LYS A 99 -4.50 11.21 -24.56
C LYS A 99 -5.37 10.01 -24.95
N LEU A 100 -5.38 8.96 -24.14
CA LEU A 100 -6.16 7.74 -24.40
C LEU A 100 -7.68 8.00 -24.41
N VAL A 101 -8.19 8.71 -23.41
CA VAL A 101 -9.60 9.11 -23.30
C VAL A 101 -10.06 9.95 -24.50
N ASN A 102 -9.19 10.80 -25.03
CA ASN A 102 -9.48 11.69 -26.15
C ASN A 102 -8.98 11.16 -27.52
N SER A 103 -8.59 9.88 -27.61
CA SER A 103 -7.98 9.28 -28.81
C SER A 103 -8.96 8.96 -29.95
N GLY A 104 -10.27 8.91 -29.66
CA GLY A 104 -11.28 8.44 -30.62
C GLY A 104 -11.24 6.95 -30.95
N GLN A 105 -10.40 6.16 -30.27
CA GLN A 105 -10.28 4.72 -30.47
C GLN A 105 -11.54 3.95 -30.07
N SER A 106 -11.70 2.74 -30.64
CA SER A 106 -12.77 1.81 -30.23
C SER A 106 -12.53 1.28 -28.80
N THR A 107 -13.59 0.86 -28.11
CA THR A 107 -13.52 0.40 -26.71
C THR A 107 -12.48 -0.72 -26.49
N ASN A 108 -12.35 -1.66 -27.43
CA ASN A 108 -11.38 -2.75 -27.34
C ASN A 108 -9.92 -2.27 -27.48
N GLN A 109 -9.67 -1.27 -28.34
CA GLN A 109 -8.37 -0.61 -28.42
C GLN A 109 -8.09 0.20 -27.15
N VAL A 110 -9.07 0.93 -26.62
CA VAL A 110 -8.94 1.70 -25.36
C VAL A 110 -8.57 0.78 -24.19
N ILE A 111 -9.26 -0.36 -24.03
CA ILE A 111 -8.94 -1.39 -23.04
C ILE A 111 -7.49 -1.88 -23.18
N SER A 112 -7.05 -2.17 -24.42
CA SER A 112 -5.72 -2.73 -24.69
C SER A 112 -4.59 -1.72 -24.44
N SER A 113 -4.80 -0.47 -24.86
CA SER A 113 -3.91 0.65 -24.56
C SER A 113 -3.89 0.96 -23.05
N PHE A 114 -5.04 0.95 -22.38
CA PHE A 114 -5.11 1.13 -20.92
C PHE A 114 -4.33 0.03 -20.20
N GLN A 115 -4.53 -1.25 -20.55
CA GLN A 115 -3.78 -2.38 -20.00
C GLN A 115 -2.25 -2.17 -20.13
N THR A 116 -1.80 -1.65 -21.27
CA THR A 116 -0.38 -1.34 -21.52
C THR A 116 0.13 -0.20 -20.62
N ILE A 117 -0.69 0.83 -20.38
CA ILE A 117 -0.38 1.94 -19.47
C ILE A 117 -0.26 1.45 -18.02
N ILE A 118 -1.25 0.71 -17.48
CA ILE A 118 -1.16 0.21 -16.09
C ILE A 118 0.01 -0.75 -15.90
N MET A 119 0.32 -1.63 -16.86
CA MET A 119 1.53 -2.47 -16.80
C MET A 119 2.84 -1.67 -16.77
N ARG A 120 2.88 -0.47 -17.37
CA ARG A 120 4.04 0.43 -17.33
C ARG A 120 4.14 1.20 -16.02
N TYR A 121 3.03 1.72 -15.49
CA TYR A 121 3.03 2.71 -14.39
C TYR A 121 2.70 2.14 -13.00
N ALA A 122 2.00 1.01 -12.92
CA ALA A 122 1.64 0.36 -11.66
C ALA A 122 2.53 -0.87 -11.37
N ASP A 123 2.70 -1.22 -10.10
CA ASP A 123 3.26 -2.51 -9.70
C ASP A 123 2.11 -3.52 -9.62
N MET A 124 1.73 -4.07 -10.77
CA MET A 124 0.63 -5.05 -10.84
C MET A 124 0.92 -6.33 -10.04
N SER A 125 2.17 -6.63 -9.69
CA SER A 125 2.50 -7.76 -8.81
C SER A 125 2.12 -7.43 -7.36
N ALA A 126 2.55 -6.27 -6.85
CA ALA A 126 2.21 -5.80 -5.51
C ALA A 126 0.69 -5.53 -5.36
N VAL A 127 0.04 -4.96 -6.38
CA VAL A 127 -1.43 -4.79 -6.42
C VAL A 127 -2.12 -6.15 -6.36
N SER A 128 -1.77 -7.09 -7.23
CA SER A 128 -2.38 -8.43 -7.25
C SER A 128 -2.23 -9.18 -5.92
N ALA A 129 -1.05 -9.11 -5.31
CA ALA A 129 -0.79 -9.68 -3.98
C ALA A 129 -1.64 -9.04 -2.88
N SER A 130 -1.84 -7.72 -2.97
CA SER A 130 -2.63 -6.95 -2.01
C SER A 130 -4.13 -7.19 -2.15
N VAL A 131 -4.62 -7.38 -3.39
CA VAL A 131 -6.01 -7.75 -3.70
C VAL A 131 -6.31 -9.19 -3.27
N LEU A 132 -5.44 -10.15 -3.56
CA LEU A 132 -5.65 -11.56 -3.20
C LEU A 132 -5.42 -11.85 -1.69
N GLY A 133 -4.73 -10.96 -0.98
CA GLY A 133 -4.71 -10.94 0.49
C GLY A 133 -4.08 -12.21 1.12
N PRO A 134 -4.72 -12.85 2.11
CA PRO A 134 -4.17 -14.05 2.76
C PRO A 134 -3.88 -15.19 1.78
N THR A 135 -4.77 -15.40 0.80
CA THR A 135 -4.66 -16.45 -0.22
C THR A 135 -3.40 -16.32 -1.07
N TRP A 136 -2.86 -15.12 -1.24
CA TRP A 136 -1.55 -14.92 -1.89
C TRP A 136 -0.41 -15.63 -1.15
N ARG A 137 -0.48 -15.79 0.18
CA ARG A 137 0.59 -16.46 0.94
C ARG A 137 0.60 -17.96 0.68
N SER A 138 -0.56 -18.60 0.58
CA SER A 138 -0.73 -20.03 0.32
C SER A 138 -0.68 -20.41 -1.16
N ALA A 139 -0.94 -19.48 -2.08
CA ALA A 139 -0.93 -19.74 -3.52
C ALA A 139 0.43 -20.22 -4.04
N SER A 140 0.42 -21.17 -4.98
CA SER A 140 1.64 -21.67 -5.63
C SER A 140 2.31 -20.61 -6.51
N SER A 141 3.57 -20.84 -6.90
CA SER A 141 4.28 -19.95 -7.83
C SER A 141 3.55 -19.84 -9.18
N ALA A 142 3.06 -20.96 -9.71
CA ALA A 142 2.31 -21.00 -10.96
C ALA A 142 0.98 -20.22 -10.86
N GLN A 143 0.24 -20.38 -9.77
CA GLN A 143 -0.99 -19.62 -9.51
C GLN A 143 -0.72 -18.11 -9.43
N LYS A 144 0.34 -17.69 -8.73
CA LYS A 144 0.77 -16.27 -8.66
C LYS A 144 1.10 -15.70 -10.05
N GLN A 145 1.88 -16.44 -10.84
CA GLN A 145 2.26 -16.05 -12.20
C GLN A 145 1.06 -15.99 -13.15
N ALA A 146 0.06 -16.87 -12.97
CA ALA A 146 -1.16 -16.87 -13.77
C ALA A 146 -2.20 -15.82 -13.31
N PHE A 147 -2.24 -15.49 -12.03
CA PHE A 147 -3.18 -14.53 -11.45
C PHE A 147 -2.88 -13.09 -11.84
N VAL A 148 -1.62 -12.64 -11.77
CA VAL A 148 -1.23 -11.26 -12.11
C VAL A 148 -1.74 -10.81 -13.49
N PRO A 149 -1.50 -11.53 -14.61
CA PRO A 149 -2.02 -11.13 -15.92
C PRO A 149 -3.55 -11.29 -16.04
N ALA A 150 -4.15 -12.29 -15.37
CA ALA A 150 -5.60 -12.47 -15.38
C ALA A 150 -6.32 -11.30 -14.70
N PHE A 151 -5.87 -10.92 -13.49
CA PHE A 151 -6.37 -9.75 -12.78
C PHE A 151 -6.10 -8.45 -13.53
N THR A 152 -4.90 -8.29 -14.12
CA THR A 152 -4.56 -7.10 -14.91
C THR A 152 -5.51 -6.92 -16.12
N GLY A 153 -5.81 -8.00 -16.84
CA GLY A 153 -6.77 -7.97 -17.94
C GLY A 153 -8.21 -7.71 -17.48
N TYR A 154 -8.64 -8.38 -16.41
CA TYR A 154 -9.95 -8.15 -15.77
C TYR A 154 -10.14 -6.68 -15.38
N PHE A 155 -9.17 -6.11 -14.67
CA PHE A 155 -9.16 -4.71 -14.24
C PHE A 155 -9.21 -3.76 -15.44
N ALA A 156 -8.39 -4.03 -16.48
CA ALA A 156 -8.41 -3.24 -17.72
C ALA A 156 -9.77 -3.27 -18.42
N ARG A 157 -10.49 -4.39 -18.41
CA ARG A 157 -11.82 -4.53 -19.02
C ARG A 157 -12.95 -3.96 -18.16
N ARG A 158 -12.85 -4.02 -16.82
CA ARG A 158 -13.80 -3.41 -15.87
C ARG A 158 -13.77 -1.88 -16.01
N TYR A 159 -12.58 -1.29 -15.93
CA TYR A 159 -12.40 0.17 -15.93
C TYR A 159 -12.28 0.78 -17.32
N GLY A 160 -11.69 0.09 -18.31
CA GLY A 160 -11.58 0.60 -19.68
C GLY A 160 -12.93 0.87 -20.36
N LYS A 161 -13.99 0.17 -19.95
CA LYS A 161 -15.37 0.40 -20.44
C LYS A 161 -15.91 1.78 -20.05
N THR A 162 -15.52 2.35 -18.90
CA THR A 162 -16.04 3.66 -18.44
C THR A 162 -15.31 4.85 -19.06
N PHE A 163 -14.24 4.64 -19.85
CA PHE A 163 -13.46 5.75 -20.44
C PHE A 163 -14.29 6.64 -21.38
N SER A 164 -15.38 6.11 -21.95
CA SER A 164 -16.37 6.88 -22.72
C SER A 164 -16.95 8.07 -21.94
N ASP A 165 -17.12 7.90 -20.64
CA ASP A 165 -17.84 8.82 -19.76
C ASP A 165 -16.94 9.98 -19.29
N TYR A 166 -15.65 9.87 -19.59
CA TYR A 166 -14.61 10.85 -19.28
C TYR A 166 -14.13 11.61 -20.52
N LYS A 167 -14.80 11.51 -21.68
CA LYS A 167 -14.44 12.32 -22.87
C LYS A 167 -14.30 13.80 -22.52
N ASN A 168 -13.25 14.44 -23.03
CA ASN A 168 -12.83 15.80 -22.71
C ASN A 168 -12.46 16.04 -21.24
N ALA A 169 -12.28 14.99 -20.42
CA ALA A 169 -11.72 15.13 -19.09
C ALA A 169 -10.23 15.52 -19.15
N THR A 170 -9.78 16.25 -18.14
CA THR A 170 -8.37 16.56 -17.92
C THR A 170 -7.99 16.22 -16.48
N ILE A 171 -6.76 15.76 -16.27
CA ILE A 171 -6.24 15.40 -14.95
C ILE A 171 -5.19 16.44 -14.55
N GLN A 172 -5.47 17.20 -13.47
CA GLN A 172 -4.62 18.25 -12.95
C GLN A 172 -3.91 17.77 -11.68
N VAL A 173 -2.61 17.50 -11.77
CA VAL A 173 -1.79 17.10 -10.61
C VAL A 173 -1.55 18.32 -9.73
N GLN A 174 -1.87 18.20 -8.43
CA GLN A 174 -1.81 19.30 -7.46
C GLN A 174 -0.51 19.31 -6.65
N GLY A 175 0.09 18.15 -6.40
CA GLY A 175 1.32 18.03 -5.62
C GLY A 175 1.55 16.62 -5.07
N ALA A 176 2.71 16.40 -4.45
CA ALA A 176 3.06 15.15 -3.77
C ALA A 176 3.44 15.39 -2.30
N GLN A 177 3.08 14.44 -1.44
CA GLN A 177 3.40 14.44 0.00
C GLN A 177 3.94 13.07 0.43
N ASP A 178 4.94 13.06 1.31
CA ASP A 178 5.46 11.83 1.93
C ASP A 178 4.42 11.28 2.92
N ALA A 179 3.94 10.05 2.70
CA ALA A 179 3.03 9.32 3.57
C ALA A 179 3.77 8.26 4.41
N GLY A 180 5.10 8.37 4.53
CA GLY A 180 5.96 7.55 5.37
C GLY A 180 5.98 6.10 4.91
N ARG A 181 5.47 5.19 5.75
CA ARG A 181 5.41 3.74 5.43
C ARG A 181 4.47 3.43 4.27
N ALA A 182 3.52 4.32 3.95
CA ALA A 182 2.60 4.16 2.83
C ALA A 182 3.22 4.55 1.48
N GLY A 183 4.46 5.07 1.46
CA GLY A 183 5.11 5.62 0.27
C GLY A 183 4.81 7.11 0.08
N VAL A 184 4.74 7.57 -1.16
CA VAL A 184 4.35 8.95 -1.50
C VAL A 184 2.90 8.97 -1.93
N LEU A 185 2.12 9.94 -1.45
CA LEU A 185 0.77 10.22 -1.94
C LEU A 185 0.82 11.44 -2.87
N VAL A 186 0.47 11.27 -4.14
CA VAL A 186 0.31 12.38 -5.10
C VAL A 186 -1.17 12.72 -5.20
N SER A 187 -1.52 13.99 -5.14
CA SER A 187 -2.91 14.46 -5.28
C SER A 187 -3.17 15.02 -6.68
N SER A 188 -4.36 14.78 -7.20
CA SER A 188 -4.83 15.36 -8.47
C SER A 188 -6.33 15.59 -8.46
N VAL A 189 -6.81 16.41 -9.40
CA VAL A 189 -8.23 16.60 -9.69
C VAL A 189 -8.51 16.26 -11.14
N VAL A 190 -9.51 15.43 -11.38
CA VAL A 190 -10.08 15.13 -12.71
C VAL A 190 -11.21 16.10 -12.96
N LYS A 191 -11.04 16.98 -13.95
CA LYS A 191 -12.05 17.96 -14.38
C LYS A 191 -12.79 17.45 -15.60
N ARG A 192 -14.11 17.58 -15.62
CA ARG A 192 -14.99 17.27 -16.75
C ARG A 192 -15.88 18.48 -17.07
N PRO A 193 -16.15 18.79 -18.35
CA PRO A 193 -17.05 19.88 -18.70
C PRO A 193 -18.45 19.70 -18.09
N GLY A 194 -18.94 20.72 -17.36
CA GLY A 194 -20.29 20.74 -16.79
C GLY A 194 -20.56 19.70 -15.69
N GLN A 195 -19.52 19.17 -15.03
CA GLN A 195 -19.61 18.14 -14.00
C GLN A 195 -18.74 18.51 -12.80
N GLU A 196 -19.00 17.90 -11.64
CA GLU A 196 -18.15 18.10 -10.46
C GLU A 196 -16.74 17.50 -10.66
N ASP A 197 -15.76 18.21 -10.08
CA ASP A 197 -14.34 17.87 -10.02
C ASP A 197 -14.13 16.64 -9.12
N ILE A 198 -13.48 15.58 -9.63
CA ILE A 198 -13.17 14.38 -8.85
C ILE A 198 -11.74 14.45 -8.31
N ARG A 199 -11.58 14.33 -6.99
CA ARG A 199 -10.28 14.19 -6.31
C ARG A 199 -9.77 12.76 -6.43
N VAL A 200 -8.53 12.64 -6.91
CA VAL A 200 -7.82 11.35 -7.03
C VAL A 200 -6.45 11.45 -6.37
N GLY A 201 -6.24 10.65 -5.33
CA GLY A 201 -4.95 10.38 -4.71
C GLY A 201 -4.28 9.14 -5.33
N TRP A 202 -3.00 9.24 -5.65
CA TRP A 202 -2.18 8.18 -6.23
C TRP A 202 -1.16 7.75 -5.18
N GLN A 203 -1.28 6.54 -4.66
CA GLN A 203 -0.30 5.99 -3.71
C GLN A 203 0.84 5.35 -4.50
N ILE A 204 2.05 5.87 -4.31
CA ILE A 204 3.25 5.49 -5.03
C ILE A 204 4.21 4.77 -4.07
N ALA A 205 4.59 3.55 -4.42
CA ALA A 205 5.68 2.84 -3.75
C ALA A 205 6.98 3.01 -4.55
N SER A 206 8.08 3.30 -3.84
CA SER A 206 9.41 3.52 -4.41
C SER A 206 10.43 2.53 -3.83
N GLY A 207 10.02 1.27 -3.63
CA GLY A 207 10.69 0.31 -2.74
C GLY A 207 12.18 0.06 -3.03
N SER A 208 12.52 -0.40 -4.23
CA SER A 208 13.89 -0.79 -4.60
C SER A 208 14.23 -0.50 -6.07
N GLY A 209 13.64 0.55 -6.63
CA GLY A 209 13.75 0.89 -8.05
C GLY A 209 12.88 2.09 -8.42
N SER A 210 12.45 2.15 -9.68
CA SER A 210 11.57 3.22 -10.17
C SER A 210 10.25 3.30 -9.36
N PRO A 211 9.69 4.50 -9.14
CA PRO A 211 8.39 4.65 -8.51
C PRO A 211 7.31 3.91 -9.30
N LYS A 212 6.30 3.38 -8.59
CA LYS A 212 5.14 2.67 -9.17
C LYS A 212 3.87 2.97 -8.40
N VAL A 213 2.75 3.11 -9.10
CA VAL A 213 1.42 3.18 -8.49
C VAL A 213 1.07 1.83 -7.85
N VAL A 214 0.60 1.84 -6.60
CA VAL A 214 0.14 0.64 -5.87
C VAL A 214 -1.31 0.73 -5.40
N ASN A 215 -1.91 1.93 -5.38
CA ASN A 215 -3.31 2.14 -5.00
C ASN A 215 -3.80 3.48 -5.54
N LEU A 216 -5.11 3.58 -5.79
CA LEU A 216 -5.82 4.82 -6.13
C LEU A 216 -6.85 5.12 -5.04
N ILE A 217 -7.00 6.39 -4.69
CA ILE A 217 -7.94 6.87 -3.68
C ILE A 217 -8.84 7.89 -4.38
N ILE A 218 -10.08 7.51 -4.69
CA ILE A 218 -11.04 8.32 -5.45
C ILE A 218 -12.12 8.79 -4.47
N GLU A 219 -12.29 10.11 -4.32
CA GLU A 219 -13.16 10.70 -3.27
C GLU A 219 -12.96 10.10 -1.87
N GLY A 220 -11.71 9.85 -1.50
CA GLY A 220 -11.33 9.24 -0.21
C GLY A 220 -11.51 7.72 -0.13
N VAL A 221 -12.12 7.08 -1.13
CA VAL A 221 -12.31 5.62 -1.19
C VAL A 221 -11.14 4.94 -1.90
N SER A 222 -10.50 3.97 -1.26
CA SER A 222 -9.42 3.19 -1.88
C SER A 222 -9.98 2.18 -2.89
N ALA A 223 -9.54 2.30 -4.14
CA ALA A 223 -9.82 1.33 -5.19
C ALA A 223 -9.23 -0.05 -4.85
N LEU A 224 -8.00 -0.10 -4.31
CA LEU A 224 -7.37 -1.36 -3.90
C LEU A 224 -8.18 -2.10 -2.83
N ALA A 225 -8.74 -1.38 -1.85
CA ALA A 225 -9.60 -1.96 -0.82
C ALA A 225 -10.92 -2.49 -1.39
N SER A 226 -11.51 -1.76 -2.35
CA SER A 226 -12.75 -2.15 -3.03
C SER A 226 -12.54 -3.39 -3.91
N GLU A 227 -11.49 -3.41 -4.73
CA GLU A 227 -11.10 -4.58 -5.55
C GLU A 227 -10.77 -5.80 -4.69
N ARG A 228 -10.14 -5.62 -3.52
CA ARG A 228 -9.90 -6.70 -2.57
C ARG A 228 -11.19 -7.32 -2.04
N ALA A 229 -12.22 -6.52 -1.77
CA ALA A 229 -13.52 -7.03 -1.32
C ALA A 229 -14.24 -7.78 -2.46
N GLU A 230 -14.22 -7.23 -3.67
CA GLU A 230 -14.79 -7.86 -4.87
C GLU A 230 -14.12 -9.21 -5.17
N VAL A 231 -12.79 -9.24 -5.23
CA VAL A 231 -12.03 -10.46 -5.55
C VAL A 231 -12.14 -11.51 -4.45
N ALA A 232 -12.28 -11.10 -3.17
CA ALA A 232 -12.61 -12.03 -2.10
C ALA A 232 -14.00 -12.67 -2.32
N ALA A 233 -15.03 -11.87 -2.63
CA ALA A 233 -16.36 -12.39 -2.93
C ALA A 233 -16.38 -13.31 -4.17
N MET A 234 -15.61 -12.99 -5.22
CA MET A 234 -15.43 -13.86 -6.38
C MET A 234 -14.72 -15.18 -6.00
N LEU A 235 -13.69 -15.15 -5.15
CA LEU A 235 -12.99 -16.34 -4.68
C LEU A 235 -13.90 -17.23 -3.82
N ASP A 236 -14.67 -16.65 -2.92
CA ASP A 236 -15.62 -17.34 -2.06
C ASP A 236 -16.74 -17.99 -2.88
N ALA A 237 -17.23 -17.31 -3.94
CA ALA A 237 -18.18 -17.87 -4.90
C ALA A 237 -17.62 -19.07 -5.71
N GLN A 238 -16.29 -19.16 -5.86
CA GLN A 238 -15.60 -20.33 -6.42
C GLN A 238 -15.21 -21.38 -5.35
N GLY A 239 -15.68 -21.23 -4.10
CA GLY A 239 -15.38 -22.15 -3.00
C GLY A 239 -13.91 -22.12 -2.55
N GLY A 240 -13.20 -21.01 -2.77
CA GLY A 240 -11.76 -20.90 -2.50
C GLY A 240 -10.84 -21.40 -3.62
N ASP A 241 -11.40 -21.87 -4.74
CA ASP A 241 -10.63 -22.35 -5.89
C ASP A 241 -10.02 -21.17 -6.69
N LEU A 242 -8.72 -20.94 -6.47
CA LEU A 242 -7.96 -19.88 -7.13
C LEU A 242 -7.81 -20.12 -8.65
N ASP A 243 -7.75 -21.37 -9.11
CA ASP A 243 -7.58 -21.66 -10.53
C ASP A 243 -8.88 -21.41 -11.30
N ARG A 244 -10.05 -21.69 -10.70
CA ARG A 244 -11.35 -21.23 -11.21
C ARG A 244 -11.47 -19.71 -11.24
N LEU A 245 -11.03 -19.01 -10.19
CA LEU A 245 -11.03 -17.55 -10.17
C LEU A 245 -10.17 -16.98 -11.32
N ILE A 246 -8.98 -17.53 -11.53
CA ILE A 246 -8.08 -17.17 -12.63
C ILE A 246 -8.75 -17.42 -13.99
N ALA A 247 -9.45 -18.54 -14.16
CA ALA A 247 -10.20 -18.83 -15.39
C ALA A 247 -11.33 -17.82 -15.62
N GLN A 248 -12.14 -17.53 -14.60
CA GLN A 248 -13.22 -16.53 -14.65
C GLN A 248 -12.69 -15.14 -15.02
N MET A 249 -11.59 -14.69 -14.42
CA MET A 249 -10.95 -13.41 -14.73
C MET A 249 -10.40 -13.33 -16.16
N LYS A 250 -10.06 -14.46 -16.79
CA LYS A 250 -9.65 -14.50 -18.21
C LYS A 250 -10.84 -14.37 -19.18
N SER A 251 -12.04 -14.82 -18.78
CA SER A 251 -13.24 -14.84 -19.64
C SER A 251 -14.19 -13.66 -19.46
N SER A 252 -14.08 -12.89 -18.35
CA SER A 252 -14.95 -11.74 -18.01
C SER A 252 -14.74 -10.50 -18.88
#